data_AF-A0A1U7CTH1-F1
#
_entry.id   AF-A0A1U7CTH1-F1
#
_cell.length_a   1.000
_cell.length_b   1.000
_cell.length_c   1.000
_cell.angle_alpha   90.00
_cell.angle_beta   90.00
_cell.angle_gamma   90.00
#
_symmetry.space_group_name_H-M   'P 1'
#
loop_
_entity.id
_entity.type
_entity.pdbx_description
1 polymer ?
#
loop_
_entity_poly.entity_id
_entity_poly.type
_entity_poly.pdbx_seq_one_letter_code
_entity_poly.pdbx_strand_id
1 'polypeptide(L)'
;MGGAFANAGEIDSSQLTPPSSEVREKLVQAARADDEDHWASCLDEAERAMGRAEGRGWLDLHWYACNALTALGYDNPARACKALLKAFLQAYPAWPDAELRDGTPTASGGTRAWLQAEDLLDKPEKTSAVGLARLQESSAPAPVPAGDAIGQASAVPAHRDPWDEAQALLHAGNLSEALSIMAKAARQAGSGRERFIRALQQAELCIALNRSALALPILEGLAQRVDELHLDQWEDTPLCARVFSNLYQCLRGRDDTRASVIYDRLCQLDIGLALQMEGN
;
A
#
# COMPACT_ATOMS: atom_id res chain seq x y z
N MET A 1 23.14 12.94 -17.63
CA MET A 1 24.01 11.75 -17.73
C MET A 1 24.10 11.17 -16.31
N GLY A 2 23.35 10.15 -15.92
CA GLY A 2 22.96 8.95 -16.66
C GLY A 2 24.10 7.92 -16.61
N GLY A 3 24.57 7.56 -15.41
CA GLY A 3 25.71 6.64 -15.25
C GLY A 3 25.82 5.91 -13.91
N ALA A 4 24.91 6.12 -12.95
CA ALA A 4 24.99 5.47 -11.64
C ALA A 4 24.38 4.05 -11.61
N PHE A 5 23.88 3.54 -12.74
CA PHE A 5 23.27 2.20 -12.83
C PHE A 5 24.00 1.30 -13.83
N ALA A 6 25.23 1.64 -14.22
CA ALA A 6 26.06 0.82 -15.10
C ALA A 6 26.76 -0.30 -14.30
N ASN A 7 25.96 -1.21 -13.72
CA ASN A 7 26.23 -2.63 -13.51
C ASN A 7 25.21 -3.16 -12.50
N ALA A 8 24.44 -4.16 -12.91
CA ALA A 8 23.60 -4.93 -12.00
C ALA A 8 24.50 -5.72 -11.05
N GLY A 9 24.79 -5.17 -9.87
CA GLY A 9 25.49 -5.90 -8.82
C GLY A 9 25.94 -5.06 -7.62
N GLU A 10 26.60 -3.93 -7.85
CA GLU A 10 27.28 -3.20 -6.76
C GLU A 10 27.11 -1.69 -6.92
N ILE A 11 26.51 -1.05 -5.93
CA ILE A 11 26.49 0.41 -5.81
C ILE A 11 27.88 0.82 -5.30
N ASP A 12 28.62 1.58 -6.11
CA ASP A 12 29.94 2.10 -5.72
C ASP A 12 29.78 3.35 -4.84
N SER A 13 29.96 3.20 -3.54
CA SER A 13 29.83 4.29 -2.56
C SER A 13 30.86 5.40 -2.79
N SER A 14 32.03 5.08 -3.35
CA SER A 14 33.11 6.05 -3.61
C SER A 14 32.76 7.07 -4.70
N GLN A 15 31.74 6.77 -5.52
CA GLN A 15 31.26 7.71 -6.54
C GLN A 15 30.24 8.71 -5.99
N LEU A 16 29.68 8.46 -4.81
CA LEU A 16 28.63 9.27 -4.20
C LEU A 16 29.20 10.53 -3.54
N THR A 17 28.52 11.65 -3.77
CA THR A 17 28.87 12.94 -3.18
C THR A 17 28.53 12.96 -1.69
N PRO A 18 29.43 13.45 -0.83
CA PRO A 18 29.16 13.61 0.59
C PRO A 18 28.20 14.76 0.88
N PRO A 19 27.57 14.75 2.06
CA PRO A 19 26.74 15.86 2.53
C PRO A 19 27.56 17.12 2.80
N SER A 20 27.02 18.27 2.36
CA SER A 20 27.55 19.57 2.74
C SER A 20 27.55 19.76 4.27
N SER A 21 28.49 20.55 4.78
CA SER A 21 28.57 20.86 6.22
C SER A 21 27.35 21.66 6.69
N GLU A 22 26.81 22.53 5.84
CA GLU A 22 25.62 23.32 6.13
C GLU A 22 24.38 22.43 6.42
N VAL A 23 24.15 21.40 5.60
CA VAL A 23 23.03 20.47 5.80
C VAL A 23 23.20 19.68 7.10
N ARG A 24 24.43 19.23 7.39
CA ARG A 24 24.75 18.54 8.65
C ARG A 24 24.46 19.42 9.87
N GLU A 25 24.88 20.67 9.84
CA GLU A 25 24.65 21.63 10.93
C GLU A 25 23.16 21.89 11.15
N LYS A 26 22.38 22.09 10.07
CA LYS A 26 20.94 22.29 10.15
C LYS A 26 20.21 21.11 10.77
N LEU A 27 20.52 19.88 10.34
CA LEU A 27 19.90 18.66 10.87
C LEU A 27 20.23 18.44 12.35
N VAL A 28 21.49 18.66 12.74
CA VAL A 28 21.91 18.56 14.14
C VAL A 28 21.23 19.62 15.01
N GLN A 29 21.08 20.84 14.50
CA GLN A 29 20.40 21.92 15.23
C GLN A 29 18.92 21.62 15.40
N ALA A 30 18.24 21.17 14.34
CA ALA A 30 16.82 20.83 14.37
C ALA A 30 16.54 19.66 15.33
N ALA A 31 17.35 18.60 15.29
CA ALA A 31 17.18 17.43 16.16
C ALA A 31 17.49 17.68 17.66
N ARG A 32 18.14 18.80 18.02
CA ARG A 32 18.51 19.12 19.41
C ARG A 32 17.44 19.87 20.20
N ALA A 33 16.54 20.55 19.51
CA ALA A 33 15.58 21.45 20.15
C ALA A 33 14.39 20.72 20.79
N ASP A 34 14.15 19.45 20.44
CA ASP A 34 13.12 18.55 20.97
C ASP A 34 11.70 19.16 21.07
N ASP A 35 11.37 20.07 20.15
CA ASP A 35 10.03 20.63 19.97
C ASP A 35 9.40 20.11 18.66
N GLU A 36 8.07 20.10 18.59
CA GLU A 36 7.30 19.63 17.42
C GLU A 36 7.67 20.38 16.13
N ASP A 37 7.76 21.71 16.19
CA ASP A 37 8.13 22.55 15.03
C ASP A 37 9.55 22.25 14.53
N HIS A 38 10.46 21.93 15.45
CA HIS A 38 11.84 21.60 15.11
C HIS A 38 11.95 20.20 14.51
N TRP A 39 11.14 19.23 14.98
CA TRP A 39 11.04 17.91 14.38
C TRP A 39 10.43 17.96 12.97
N ALA A 40 9.40 18.80 12.75
CA ALA A 40 8.87 19.04 11.41
C ALA A 40 9.92 19.64 10.46
N SER A 41 10.66 20.66 10.90
CA SER A 41 11.77 21.24 10.15
C SER A 41 12.90 20.25 9.88
N CYS A 42 13.20 19.38 10.85
CA CYS A 42 14.18 18.30 10.71
C CYS A 42 13.77 17.30 9.63
N LEU A 43 12.49 16.91 9.60
CA LEU A 43 11.95 16.01 8.59
C LEU A 43 12.03 16.64 7.19
N ASP A 44 11.59 17.88 7.04
CA ASP A 44 11.62 18.60 5.76
C ASP A 44 13.06 18.71 5.21
N GLU A 45 14.03 19.10 6.03
CA GLU A 45 15.42 19.21 5.59
C GLU A 45 16.03 17.83 5.29
N ALA A 46 15.67 16.79 6.05
CA ALA A 46 16.13 15.43 5.81
C ALA A 46 15.63 14.90 4.46
N GLU A 47 14.34 15.05 4.14
CA GLU A 47 13.76 14.63 2.87
C GLU A 47 14.32 15.45 1.69
N ARG A 48 14.48 16.76 1.88
CA ARG A 48 15.10 17.65 0.90
C ARG A 48 16.56 17.27 0.62
N ALA A 49 17.31 16.85 1.63
CA ALA A 49 18.67 16.34 1.47
C ALA A 49 18.70 14.97 0.76
N MET A 50 17.76 14.06 1.08
CA MET A 50 17.63 12.76 0.40
C MET A 50 17.37 12.92 -1.11
N GLY A 51 16.59 13.93 -1.50
CA GLY A 51 16.30 14.23 -2.91
C GLY A 51 17.50 14.76 -3.71
N ARG A 52 18.58 15.19 -3.05
CA ARG A 52 19.79 15.73 -3.69
C ARG A 52 20.83 14.63 -3.95
N ALA A 53 21.85 14.97 -4.73
CA ALA A 53 22.98 14.07 -4.97
C ALA A 53 23.77 13.73 -3.70
N GLU A 54 23.74 14.61 -2.70
CA GLU A 54 24.47 14.50 -1.44
C GLU A 54 23.85 13.53 -0.43
N GLY A 55 22.54 13.25 -0.54
CA GLY A 55 21.82 12.35 0.37
C GLY A 55 21.77 10.88 -0.06
N ARG A 56 22.17 10.56 -1.29
CA ARG A 56 21.97 9.23 -1.89
C ARG A 56 22.63 8.07 -1.15
N GLY A 57 23.75 8.34 -0.49
CA GLY A 57 24.50 7.32 0.25
C GLY A 57 24.55 7.54 1.75
N TRP A 58 23.91 8.60 2.26
CA TRP A 58 24.05 9.03 3.65
C TRP A 58 22.91 8.47 4.50
N LEU A 59 23.22 7.47 5.32
CA LEU A 59 22.25 6.76 6.16
C LEU A 59 21.75 7.61 7.32
N ASP A 60 22.50 8.61 7.79
CA ASP A 60 22.08 9.45 8.92
C ASP A 60 20.78 10.20 8.61
N LEU A 61 20.49 10.52 7.36
CA LEU A 61 19.22 11.12 6.95
C LEU A 61 18.01 10.27 7.36
N HIS A 62 18.14 8.94 7.29
CA HIS A 62 17.07 8.03 7.67
C HIS A 62 16.86 8.00 9.19
N TRP A 63 17.93 8.18 9.97
CA TRP A 63 17.84 8.36 11.41
C TRP A 63 17.05 9.63 11.76
N TYR A 64 17.40 10.76 11.13
CA TYR A 64 16.69 12.03 11.34
C TYR A 64 15.21 11.92 10.94
N ALA A 65 14.93 11.40 9.75
CA ALA A 65 13.56 11.26 9.25
C ALA A 65 12.72 10.30 10.12
N CYS A 66 13.25 9.13 10.50
CA CYS A 66 12.50 8.18 11.32
C CYS A 66 12.20 8.73 12.71
N ASN A 67 13.17 9.40 13.35
CA ASN A 67 12.97 9.99 14.67
C ASN A 67 12.00 11.18 14.62
N ALA A 68 12.10 12.02 13.59
CA ALA A 68 11.15 13.12 13.38
C ALA A 68 9.72 12.60 13.18
N LEU A 69 9.55 11.57 12.33
CA LEU A 69 8.23 10.94 12.13
C LEU A 69 7.66 10.37 13.42
N THR A 70 8.48 9.69 14.24
CA THR A 70 8.04 9.17 15.54
C THR A 70 7.70 10.30 16.52
N ALA A 71 8.50 11.37 16.58
CA ALA A 71 8.25 12.51 17.46
C ALA A 71 6.95 13.26 17.10
N LEU A 72 6.61 13.32 15.81
CA LEU A 72 5.36 13.91 15.30
C LEU A 72 4.14 12.97 15.42
N GLY A 73 4.31 11.75 15.94
CA GLY A 73 3.23 10.76 16.08
C GLY A 73 2.87 10.01 14.79
N TYR A 74 3.71 10.08 13.76
CA TYR A 74 3.54 9.37 12.49
C TYR A 74 4.19 7.98 12.50
N ASP A 75 3.68 7.07 13.33
CA ASP A 75 4.24 5.72 13.52
C ASP A 75 4.19 4.83 12.28
N ASN A 76 3.12 4.95 11.49
CA ASN A 76 2.95 4.13 10.29
C ASN A 76 3.99 4.48 9.20
N PRO A 77 4.18 5.76 8.84
CA PRO A 77 5.27 6.18 7.98
C PRO A 77 6.65 5.81 8.53
N ALA A 78 6.92 6.05 9.82
CA ALA A 78 8.21 5.70 10.43
C ALA A 78 8.53 4.20 10.27
N ARG A 79 7.53 3.33 10.50
CA ARG A 79 7.67 1.88 10.30
C ARG A 79 7.93 1.51 8.85
N ALA A 80 7.27 2.16 7.90
CA ALA A 80 7.48 1.92 6.48
C ALA A 80 8.90 2.32 6.04
N CYS A 81 9.39 3.48 6.48
CA CYS A 81 10.76 3.93 6.22
C CYS A 81 11.80 2.95 6.79
N LYS A 82 11.63 2.50 8.04
CA LYS A 82 12.49 1.47 8.66
C LYS A 82 12.47 0.15 7.87
N ALA A 83 11.30 -0.30 7.41
CA ALA A 83 11.18 -1.52 6.63
C ALA A 83 11.89 -1.44 5.28
N LEU A 84 11.78 -0.31 4.57
CA LEU A 84 12.52 -0.05 3.33
C LEU A 84 14.03 -0.02 3.55
N LEU A 85 14.47 0.64 4.62
CA LEU A 85 15.88 0.69 5.00
C LEU A 85 16.42 -0.71 5.34
N LYS A 86 15.65 -1.52 6.10
CA LYS A 86 16.01 -2.92 6.38
C LYS A 86 16.21 -3.73 5.10
N ALA A 87 15.27 -3.62 4.15
CA ALA A 87 15.38 -4.32 2.87
C ALA A 87 16.62 -3.88 2.06
N PHE A 88 16.94 -2.59 2.08
CA PHE A 88 18.17 -2.07 1.44
C PHE A 88 19.44 -2.62 2.12
N LEU A 89 19.52 -2.60 3.44
CA LEU A 89 20.67 -3.09 4.20
C LEU A 89 20.85 -4.61 4.10
N GLN A 90 19.76 -5.36 3.91
CA GLN A 90 19.84 -6.78 3.59
C GLN A 90 20.46 -7.04 2.21
N ALA A 91 20.17 -6.19 1.23
CA ALA A 91 20.78 -6.28 -0.10
C ALA A 91 22.25 -5.79 -0.10
N TYR A 92 22.58 -4.80 0.73
CA TYR A 92 23.90 -4.18 0.82
C TYR A 92 24.42 -4.17 2.27
N PRO A 93 24.81 -5.34 2.82
CA PRO A 93 25.18 -5.45 4.24
C PRO A 93 26.46 -4.69 4.61
N ALA A 94 27.33 -4.41 3.63
CA ALA A 94 28.54 -3.63 3.85
C ALA A 94 28.29 -2.11 3.84
N TRP A 95 27.08 -1.65 3.50
CA TRP A 95 26.79 -0.22 3.33
C TRP A 95 26.99 0.64 4.58
N PRO A 96 26.64 0.21 5.82
CA PRO A 96 26.85 1.00 7.04
C PRO A 96 28.33 1.27 7.38
N ASP A 97 29.22 0.42 6.86
CA ASP A 97 30.67 0.51 7.03
C ASP A 97 31.36 1.14 5.82
N ALA A 98 30.61 1.49 4.77
CA ALA A 98 31.13 2.11 3.57
C ALA A 98 31.48 3.60 3.80
N GLU A 99 32.32 4.11 2.91
CA GLU A 99 32.73 5.52 2.87
C GLU A 99 32.31 6.16 1.55
N LEU A 100 31.96 7.44 1.62
CA LEU A 100 31.65 8.29 0.48
C LEU A 100 32.94 8.79 -0.20
N ARG A 101 32.80 9.54 -1.31
CA ARG A 101 33.93 10.02 -2.11
C ARG A 101 35.05 10.72 -1.31
N ASP A 102 34.71 11.44 -0.25
CA ASP A 102 35.62 12.22 0.57
C ASP A 102 36.14 11.49 1.82
N GLY A 103 35.80 10.20 1.99
CA GLY A 103 36.09 9.43 3.20
C GLY A 103 35.08 9.66 4.34
N THR A 104 34.02 10.46 4.13
CA THR A 104 32.94 10.58 5.10
C THR A 104 32.22 9.22 5.22
N PRO A 105 32.03 8.68 6.44
CA PRO A 105 31.30 7.43 6.61
C PRO A 105 29.84 7.61 6.19
N THR A 106 29.27 6.59 5.53
CA THR A 106 27.85 6.57 5.15
C THR A 106 26.92 6.61 6.37
N ALA A 107 27.34 6.06 7.50
CA ALA A 107 26.65 6.11 8.78
C ALA A 107 27.56 6.61 9.89
N SER A 108 27.09 7.61 10.63
CA SER A 108 27.73 8.05 11.87
C SER A 108 27.70 6.95 12.93
N GLY A 109 28.57 7.05 13.94
CA GLY A 109 28.57 6.10 15.06
C GLY A 109 27.22 6.00 15.77
N GLY A 110 26.50 7.13 15.90
CA GLY A 110 25.15 7.17 16.47
C GLY A 110 24.13 6.44 15.60
N THR A 111 24.18 6.66 14.29
CA THR A 111 23.29 5.99 13.33
C THR A 111 23.57 4.49 13.28
N ARG A 112 24.82 4.05 13.35
CA ARG A 112 25.14 2.60 13.44
C ARG A 112 24.57 1.97 14.71
N ALA A 113 24.70 2.64 15.85
CA ALA A 113 24.13 2.16 17.11
C ALA A 113 22.59 2.05 17.02
N TRP A 114 21.94 3.02 16.38
CA TRP A 114 20.49 2.98 16.12
C TRP A 114 20.09 1.83 15.19
N LEU A 115 20.83 1.60 14.09
CA LEU A 115 20.57 0.49 13.18
C LEU A 115 20.65 -0.87 13.90
N GLN A 116 21.58 -1.02 14.84
CA GLN A 116 21.70 -2.22 15.68
C GLN A 116 20.55 -2.33 16.68
N ALA A 117 20.17 -1.22 17.35
CA ALA A 117 19.10 -1.20 18.33
C ALA A 117 17.71 -1.52 17.72
N GLU A 118 17.48 -1.09 16.49
CA GLU A 118 16.23 -1.29 15.74
C GLU A 118 16.19 -2.61 14.96
N ASP A 119 17.19 -3.48 15.12
CA ASP A 119 17.28 -4.76 14.42
C ASP A 119 17.26 -4.63 12.88
N LEU A 120 17.90 -3.59 12.35
CA LEU A 120 17.91 -3.29 10.90
C LEU A 120 19.07 -3.96 10.16
N LEU A 121 20.03 -4.53 10.88
CA LEU A 121 21.25 -5.16 10.33
C LEU A 121 21.24 -6.69 10.39
N ASP A 122 20.19 -7.29 10.94
CA ASP A 122 20.13 -8.73 11.11
C ASP A 122 20.16 -9.47 9.78
N LYS A 123 21.01 -10.51 9.72
CA LYS A 123 21.13 -11.40 8.57
C LYS A 123 19.78 -12.05 8.30
N PRO A 124 19.41 -12.30 7.03
CA PRO A 124 18.15 -12.91 6.74
C PRO A 124 18.09 -14.29 7.42
N GLU A 125 17.27 -14.43 8.46
CA GLU A 125 16.56 -15.69 8.67
C GLU A 125 15.96 -16.04 7.31
N LYS A 126 16.10 -17.30 6.86
CA LYS A 126 15.63 -17.82 5.56
C LYS A 126 14.13 -17.56 5.39
N THR A 127 13.82 -16.32 5.10
CA THR A 127 12.56 -15.79 4.65
C THR A 127 12.89 -15.39 3.23
N SER A 128 12.21 -16.08 2.32
CA SER A 128 12.27 -15.89 0.87
C SER A 128 12.65 -14.46 0.52
N ALA A 129 13.73 -14.31 -0.26
CA ALA A 129 14.23 -13.03 -0.75
C ALA A 129 13.07 -12.09 -1.10
N VAL A 130 12.82 -11.10 -0.25
CA VAL A 130 12.03 -9.93 -0.64
C VAL A 130 13.00 -9.04 -1.39
N GLY A 131 13.29 -9.44 -2.64
CA GLY A 131 13.77 -8.47 -3.62
C GLY A 131 12.72 -7.37 -3.75
N LEU A 132 13.15 -6.17 -4.12
CA LEU A 132 12.28 -5.05 -4.53
C LEU A 132 11.24 -5.42 -5.64
N ALA A 133 11.27 -6.65 -6.16
CA ALA A 133 10.20 -7.28 -6.91
C ALA A 133 8.83 -7.29 -6.18
N ARG A 134 8.77 -7.14 -4.85
CA ARG A 134 7.49 -7.04 -4.10
C ARG A 134 6.83 -5.65 -4.11
N LEU A 135 7.34 -4.71 -4.91
CA LEU A 135 6.53 -3.57 -5.36
C LEU A 135 5.62 -3.94 -6.55
N GLN A 136 5.54 -5.23 -6.94
CA GLN A 136 4.43 -5.71 -7.76
C GLN A 136 3.11 -5.43 -7.05
N GLU A 137 2.33 -4.55 -7.68
CA GLU A 137 0.87 -4.51 -7.59
C GLU A 137 0.36 -5.96 -7.50
N SER A 138 -0.50 -6.22 -6.52
CA SER A 138 -0.98 -7.56 -6.17
C SER A 138 -1.69 -8.20 -7.37
N SER A 139 -0.93 -8.87 -8.24
CA SER A 139 -1.48 -9.77 -9.23
C SER A 139 -2.12 -10.96 -8.51
N ALA A 140 -3.36 -11.27 -8.91
CA ALA A 140 -4.15 -12.38 -8.39
C ALA A 140 -3.33 -13.68 -8.35
N PRO A 141 -3.49 -14.53 -7.31
CA PRO A 141 -2.71 -15.74 -7.22
C PRO A 141 -3.04 -16.68 -8.39
N ALA A 142 -2.03 -17.04 -9.16
CA ALA A 142 -2.12 -18.09 -10.16
C ALA A 142 -2.34 -19.46 -9.48
N PRO A 143 -3.05 -20.40 -10.14
CA PRO A 143 -3.39 -21.69 -9.56
C PRO A 143 -2.17 -22.60 -9.51
N VAL A 144 -1.80 -23.08 -8.33
CA VAL A 144 -0.80 -24.16 -8.18
C VAL A 144 -1.48 -25.53 -8.22
N PRO A 145 -0.88 -26.51 -8.90
CA PRO A 145 -1.51 -27.78 -9.24
C PRO A 145 -1.61 -28.72 -8.03
N ALA A 146 -2.64 -29.54 -8.04
CA ALA A 146 -2.84 -30.63 -7.09
C ALA A 146 -1.68 -31.64 -7.19
N GLY A 147 -1.02 -31.90 -6.07
CA GLY A 147 -0.03 -32.95 -5.90
C GLY A 147 -0.11 -33.50 -4.48
N ASP A 148 -0.66 -34.70 -4.36
CA ASP A 148 -0.88 -35.44 -3.13
C ASP A 148 0.42 -35.71 -2.36
N ALA A 149 0.48 -35.32 -1.07
CA ALA A 149 1.31 -36.00 -0.08
C ALA A 149 0.87 -35.63 1.35
N ILE A 150 0.43 -36.66 2.08
CA ILE A 150 -0.01 -36.64 3.48
C ILE A 150 1.22 -36.42 4.38
N GLY A 151 1.21 -35.39 5.22
CA GLY A 151 2.23 -35.17 6.24
C GLY A 151 1.92 -33.98 7.14
N GLN A 152 1.45 -34.26 8.36
CA GLN A 152 1.03 -33.30 9.37
C GLN A 152 2.18 -32.41 9.85
N ALA A 153 2.05 -31.09 9.65
CA ALA A 153 2.78 -30.06 10.41
C ALA A 153 1.93 -28.78 10.45
N SER A 154 1.82 -28.20 11.64
CA SER A 154 0.93 -27.12 12.08
C SER A 154 0.58 -26.06 11.02
N ALA A 155 -0.68 -26.04 10.60
CA ALA A 155 -1.25 -24.97 9.81
C ALA A 155 -1.44 -23.71 10.68
N VAL A 156 -0.71 -22.64 10.36
CA VAL A 156 -1.22 -21.28 10.59
C VAL A 156 -2.61 -21.25 9.93
N PRO A 157 -3.69 -20.82 10.62
CA PRO A 157 -4.98 -20.70 9.95
C PRO A 157 -4.76 -19.72 8.80
N ALA A 158 -4.86 -20.19 7.56
CA ALA A 158 -5.04 -19.30 6.43
C ALA A 158 -6.25 -18.45 6.79
N HIS A 159 -6.04 -17.18 7.13
CA HIS A 159 -7.13 -16.27 7.47
C HIS A 159 -7.99 -16.17 6.21
N ARG A 160 -9.08 -16.94 6.17
CA ARG A 160 -10.01 -16.96 5.04
C ARG A 160 -10.45 -15.52 4.79
N ASP A 161 -10.49 -15.09 3.53
CA ASP A 161 -10.97 -13.74 3.20
C ASP A 161 -12.42 -13.64 3.69
N PRO A 162 -12.81 -12.58 4.43
CA PRO A 162 -14.19 -12.39 4.86
C PRO A 162 -15.22 -12.49 3.72
N TRP A 163 -14.81 -12.18 2.48
CA TRP A 163 -15.63 -12.36 1.29
C TRP A 163 -15.95 -13.83 0.99
N ASP A 164 -14.94 -14.70 0.98
CA ASP A 164 -15.11 -16.14 0.72
C ASP A 164 -15.99 -16.78 1.81
N GLU A 165 -15.83 -16.34 3.06
CA GLU A 165 -16.67 -16.78 4.17
C GLU A 165 -18.13 -16.31 4.00
N ALA A 166 -18.35 -15.05 3.62
CA ALA A 166 -19.67 -14.52 3.34
C ALA A 166 -20.35 -15.23 2.16
N GLN A 167 -19.61 -15.57 1.10
CA GLN A 167 -20.13 -16.34 -0.04
C GLN A 167 -20.47 -17.78 0.37
N ALA A 168 -19.66 -18.44 1.19
CA ALA A 168 -19.97 -19.77 1.70
C ALA A 168 -21.25 -19.77 2.55
N LEU A 169 -21.44 -18.75 3.40
CA LEU A 169 -22.64 -18.57 4.20
C LEU A 169 -23.88 -18.24 3.34
N LEU A 170 -23.70 -17.52 2.24
CA LEU A 170 -24.74 -17.29 1.25
C LEU A 170 -25.24 -18.62 0.66
N HIS A 171 -24.31 -19.50 0.24
CA HIS A 171 -24.65 -20.82 -0.27
C HIS A 171 -25.28 -21.72 0.81
N ALA A 172 -24.91 -21.56 2.08
CA ALA A 172 -25.50 -22.26 3.20
C ALA A 172 -26.86 -21.70 3.65
N GLY A 173 -27.31 -20.55 3.12
CA GLY A 173 -28.58 -19.91 3.48
C GLY A 173 -28.54 -19.06 4.75
N ASN A 174 -27.35 -18.74 5.28
CA ASN A 174 -27.18 -17.91 6.48
C ASN A 174 -26.93 -16.43 6.11
N LEU A 175 -28.00 -15.76 5.67
CA LEU A 175 -27.94 -14.39 5.12
C LEU A 175 -27.46 -13.33 6.12
N SER A 176 -27.99 -13.38 7.35
CA SER A 176 -27.69 -12.39 8.39
C SER A 176 -26.25 -12.46 8.84
N GLU A 177 -25.71 -13.68 8.90
CA GLU A 177 -24.33 -13.94 9.29
C GLU A 177 -23.36 -13.44 8.22
N ALA A 178 -23.62 -13.74 6.94
CA ALA A 178 -22.83 -13.25 5.82
C ALA A 178 -22.74 -11.71 5.79
N LEU A 179 -23.88 -11.02 5.96
CA LEU A 179 -23.92 -9.55 6.04
C LEU A 179 -23.18 -9.02 7.27
N SER A 180 -23.28 -9.71 8.42
CA SER A 180 -22.58 -9.30 9.65
C SER A 180 -21.06 -9.40 9.52
N ILE A 181 -20.56 -10.44 8.84
CA ILE A 181 -19.13 -10.64 8.58
C ILE A 181 -18.60 -9.55 7.66
N MET A 182 -19.33 -9.25 6.58
CA MET A 182 -18.97 -8.16 5.66
C MET A 182 -19.00 -6.78 6.33
N ALA A 183 -20.02 -6.50 7.16
CA ALA A 183 -20.10 -5.24 7.91
C ALA A 183 -19.00 -5.11 8.98
N LYS A 184 -18.54 -6.22 9.56
CA LYS A 184 -17.38 -6.25 10.46
C LYS A 184 -16.09 -6.00 9.67
N ALA A 185 -15.91 -6.68 8.53
CA ALA A 185 -14.74 -6.49 7.67
C ALA A 185 -14.63 -5.04 7.16
N ALA A 186 -15.75 -4.40 6.78
CA ALA A 186 -15.77 -3.01 6.37
C ALA A 186 -15.34 -2.04 7.51
N ARG A 187 -15.65 -2.35 8.77
CA ARG A 187 -15.22 -1.55 9.94
C ARG A 187 -13.75 -1.78 10.31
N GLN A 188 -13.24 -2.97 10.06
CA GLN A 188 -11.86 -3.36 10.37
C GLN A 188 -10.87 -3.03 9.25
N ALA A 189 -11.37 -2.63 8.08
CA ALA A 189 -10.55 -2.28 6.94
C ALA A 189 -9.56 -1.13 7.25
N GLY A 190 -8.28 -1.39 6.99
CA GLY A 190 -7.16 -0.51 7.36
C GLY A 190 -6.94 0.64 6.41
N SER A 191 -7.57 0.62 5.22
CA SER A 191 -7.41 1.64 4.18
C SER A 191 -8.74 2.07 3.57
N GLY A 192 -8.75 3.25 2.93
CA GLY A 192 -9.91 3.75 2.18
C GLY A 192 -10.30 2.84 1.02
N ARG A 193 -9.30 2.33 0.28
CA ARG A 193 -9.49 1.38 -0.83
C ARG A 193 -10.15 0.08 -0.35
N GLU A 194 -9.66 -0.49 0.74
CA GLU A 194 -10.23 -1.71 1.31
C GLU A 194 -11.68 -1.47 1.76
N ARG A 195 -11.97 -0.38 2.47
CA ARG A 195 -13.35 -0.02 2.84
C ARG A 195 -14.27 0.10 1.63
N PHE A 196 -13.78 0.67 0.53
CA PHE A 196 -14.53 0.79 -0.72
C PHE A 196 -14.86 -0.59 -1.31
N ILE A 197 -13.87 -1.47 -1.42
CA ILE A 197 -14.06 -2.84 -1.94
C ILE A 197 -15.03 -3.63 -1.05
N ARG A 198 -14.89 -3.55 0.29
CA ARG A 198 -15.79 -4.25 1.22
C ARG A 198 -17.24 -3.75 1.14
N ALA A 199 -17.44 -2.45 0.94
CA ALA A 199 -18.76 -1.88 0.74
C ALA A 199 -19.40 -2.31 -0.58
N LEU A 200 -18.62 -2.40 -1.66
CA LEU A 200 -19.09 -2.93 -2.95
C LEU A 200 -19.51 -4.40 -2.83
N GLN A 201 -18.67 -5.23 -2.19
CA GLN A 201 -18.97 -6.64 -1.90
C GLN A 201 -20.26 -6.78 -1.06
N GLN A 202 -20.48 -5.90 -0.09
CA GLN A 202 -21.73 -5.88 0.69
C GLN A 202 -22.95 -5.56 -0.17
N ALA A 203 -22.83 -4.63 -1.13
CA ALA A 203 -23.91 -4.32 -2.07
C ALA A 203 -24.21 -5.49 -3.03
N GLU A 204 -23.18 -6.15 -3.55
CA GLU A 204 -23.30 -7.34 -4.40
C GLU A 204 -24.02 -8.47 -3.66
N LEU A 205 -23.71 -8.68 -2.38
CA LEU A 205 -24.41 -9.65 -1.53
C LEU A 205 -25.91 -9.29 -1.40
N CYS A 206 -26.24 -8.02 -1.22
CA CYS A 206 -27.64 -7.57 -1.18
C CYS A 206 -28.37 -7.81 -2.51
N ILE A 207 -27.70 -7.65 -3.66
CA ILE A 207 -28.26 -7.95 -4.99
C ILE A 207 -28.50 -9.45 -5.15
N ALA A 208 -27.50 -10.28 -4.81
CA ALA A 208 -27.62 -11.75 -4.87
C ALA A 208 -28.79 -12.29 -4.03
N LEU A 209 -29.17 -11.56 -2.98
CA LEU A 209 -30.31 -11.87 -2.10
C LEU A 209 -31.66 -11.32 -2.57
N ASN A 210 -31.74 -10.79 -3.80
CA ASN A 210 -32.92 -10.10 -4.33
C ASN A 210 -33.37 -8.90 -3.48
N ARG A 211 -32.46 -8.30 -2.70
CA ARG A 211 -32.71 -7.12 -1.86
C ARG A 211 -32.05 -5.87 -2.45
N SER A 212 -32.30 -5.61 -3.73
CA SER A 212 -31.73 -4.47 -4.46
C SER A 212 -32.04 -3.10 -3.82
N ALA A 213 -33.16 -2.98 -3.10
CA ALA A 213 -33.50 -1.75 -2.38
C ALA A 213 -32.47 -1.36 -1.30
N LEU A 214 -31.80 -2.34 -0.67
CA LEU A 214 -30.77 -2.08 0.33
C LEU A 214 -29.40 -1.80 -0.30
N ALA A 215 -29.17 -2.31 -1.51
CA ALA A 215 -27.93 -2.10 -2.26
C ALA A 215 -27.85 -0.67 -2.83
N LEU A 216 -28.98 -0.10 -3.27
CA LEU A 216 -29.06 1.23 -3.88
C LEU A 216 -28.31 2.34 -3.11
N PRO A 217 -28.61 2.65 -1.83
CA PRO A 217 -27.93 3.74 -1.13
C PRO A 217 -26.43 3.49 -0.94
N ILE A 218 -26.01 2.22 -0.86
CA ILE A 218 -24.59 1.86 -0.77
C ILE A 218 -23.91 2.14 -2.11
N LEU A 219 -24.51 1.70 -3.23
CA LEU A 219 -23.98 1.87 -4.57
C LEU A 219 -23.99 3.35 -5.01
N GLU A 220 -25.02 4.12 -4.66
CA GLU A 220 -25.07 5.57 -4.90
C GLU A 220 -23.92 6.28 -4.17
N GLY A 221 -23.70 5.96 -2.89
CA GLY A 221 -22.58 6.52 -2.12
C GLY A 221 -21.20 6.05 -2.58
N LEU A 222 -21.11 4.92 -3.30
CA LEU A 222 -19.87 4.48 -3.94
C LEU A 222 -19.66 5.19 -5.28
N ALA A 223 -20.70 5.34 -6.10
CA ALA A 223 -20.65 6.07 -7.37
C ALA A 223 -20.26 7.54 -7.16
N GLN A 224 -20.87 8.20 -6.17
CA GLN A 224 -20.49 9.57 -5.80
C GLN A 224 -19.00 9.67 -5.43
N ARG A 225 -18.47 8.71 -4.67
CA ARG A 225 -17.05 8.68 -4.31
C ARG A 225 -16.13 8.44 -5.51
N VAL A 226 -16.55 7.63 -6.48
CA VAL A 226 -15.80 7.43 -7.74
C VAL A 226 -15.64 8.77 -8.46
N ASP A 227 -16.72 9.54 -8.57
CA ASP A 227 -16.70 10.83 -9.27
C ASP A 227 -15.98 11.93 -8.48
N GLU A 228 -16.19 12.03 -7.15
CA GLU A 228 -15.55 13.02 -6.28
C GLU A 228 -14.02 12.87 -6.21
N LEU A 229 -13.53 11.62 -6.19
CA LEU A 229 -12.11 11.31 -6.07
C LEU A 229 -11.46 10.99 -7.43
N HIS A 230 -12.21 11.10 -8.52
CA HIS A 230 -11.78 10.75 -9.87
C HIS A 230 -11.07 9.39 -9.94
N LEU A 231 -11.67 8.37 -9.30
CA LEU A 231 -11.09 7.03 -9.22
C LEU A 231 -10.89 6.40 -10.61
N ASP A 232 -11.62 6.88 -11.60
CA ASP A 232 -11.48 6.50 -13.01
C ASP A 232 -10.12 6.85 -13.63
N GLN A 233 -9.38 7.80 -13.05
CA GLN A 233 -8.07 8.22 -13.58
C GLN A 233 -6.88 7.45 -13.00
N TRP A 234 -7.02 6.84 -11.84
CA TRP A 234 -5.88 6.28 -11.10
C TRP A 234 -6.13 4.91 -10.46
N GLU A 235 -7.37 4.42 -10.42
CA GLU A 235 -7.72 3.08 -9.96
C GLU A 235 -8.03 2.16 -11.16
N ASP A 236 -8.19 0.87 -10.88
CA ASP A 236 -8.62 -0.16 -11.80
C ASP A 236 -10.00 0.19 -12.39
N THR A 237 -10.03 0.51 -13.69
CA THR A 237 -11.27 0.78 -14.43
C THR A 237 -12.34 -0.30 -14.25
N PRO A 238 -12.01 -1.61 -14.23
CA PRO A 238 -12.99 -2.67 -13.97
C PRO A 238 -13.67 -2.59 -12.59
N LEU A 239 -12.96 -2.10 -11.56
CA LEU A 239 -13.54 -1.93 -10.22
C LEU A 239 -14.62 -0.84 -10.24
N CYS A 240 -14.31 0.30 -10.86
CA CYS A 240 -15.27 1.40 -11.02
C CYS A 240 -16.46 0.96 -11.87
N ALA A 241 -16.22 0.28 -13.01
CA ALA A 241 -17.26 -0.24 -13.88
C ALA A 241 -18.22 -1.20 -13.13
N ARG A 242 -17.70 -2.03 -12.22
CA ARG A 242 -18.51 -2.94 -11.39
C ARG A 242 -19.48 -2.21 -10.45
N VAL A 243 -19.14 -1.01 -9.97
CA VAL A 243 -20.06 -0.19 -9.18
C VAL A 243 -21.24 0.26 -10.05
N PHE A 244 -20.94 0.84 -11.22
CA PHE A 244 -21.96 1.37 -12.13
C PHE A 244 -22.82 0.26 -12.75
N SER A 245 -22.27 -0.93 -13.03
CA SER A 245 -23.05 -2.06 -13.53
C SER A 245 -24.06 -2.57 -12.50
N ASN A 246 -23.65 -2.72 -11.24
CA ASN A 246 -24.53 -3.11 -10.14
C ASN A 246 -25.60 -2.05 -9.85
N LEU A 247 -25.24 -0.76 -9.96
CA LEU A 247 -26.18 0.34 -9.78
C LEU A 247 -27.20 0.38 -10.92
N TYR A 248 -26.77 0.21 -12.18
CA TYR A 248 -27.64 0.12 -13.34
C TYR A 248 -28.65 -1.03 -13.19
N GLN A 249 -28.19 -2.22 -12.79
CA GLN A 249 -29.08 -3.37 -12.52
C GLN A 249 -30.13 -3.05 -11.45
N CYS A 250 -29.77 -2.35 -10.39
CA CYS A 250 -30.71 -1.99 -9.33
C CYS A 250 -31.74 -0.92 -9.76
N LEU A 251 -31.36 -0.02 -10.69
CA LEU A 251 -32.21 1.05 -11.18
C LEU A 251 -33.11 0.62 -12.35
N ARG A 252 -32.67 -0.34 -13.17
CA ARG A 252 -33.43 -0.88 -14.30
C ARG A 252 -34.79 -1.41 -13.82
N GLY A 253 -35.87 -0.87 -14.39
CA GLY A 253 -37.25 -1.22 -14.01
C GLY A 253 -37.80 -0.51 -12.76
N ARG A 254 -37.01 0.35 -12.10
CA ARG A 254 -37.47 1.26 -11.04
C ARG A 254 -37.50 2.70 -11.50
N ASP A 255 -36.40 3.14 -12.12
CA ASP A 255 -36.22 4.50 -12.63
C ASP A 255 -35.33 4.48 -13.88
N ASP A 256 -35.97 4.37 -15.04
CA ASP A 256 -35.28 4.25 -16.32
C ASP A 256 -34.55 5.53 -16.72
N THR A 257 -34.97 6.70 -16.20
CA THR A 257 -34.31 7.98 -16.48
C THR A 257 -32.96 8.08 -15.79
N ARG A 258 -32.88 7.61 -14.53
CA ARG A 258 -31.61 7.53 -13.82
C ARG A 258 -30.76 6.38 -14.34
N ALA A 259 -31.38 5.27 -14.71
CA ALA A 259 -30.67 4.13 -15.28
C ALA A 259 -29.93 4.51 -16.57
N SER A 260 -30.51 5.34 -17.46
CA SER A 260 -29.83 5.78 -18.67
C SER A 260 -28.58 6.62 -18.39
N VAL A 261 -28.63 7.54 -17.40
CA VAL A 261 -27.46 8.34 -17.00
C VAL A 261 -26.33 7.46 -16.47
N ILE A 262 -26.68 6.47 -15.63
CA ILE A 262 -25.69 5.52 -15.10
C ILE A 262 -25.13 4.63 -16.21
N TYR A 263 -25.95 4.25 -17.20
CA TYR A 263 -25.51 3.50 -18.36
C TYR A 263 -24.54 4.28 -19.24
N ASP A 264 -24.78 5.57 -19.47
CA ASP A 264 -23.85 6.45 -20.20
C ASP A 264 -22.49 6.53 -19.48
N ARG A 265 -22.51 6.63 -18.14
CA ARG A 265 -21.28 6.62 -17.33
C ARG A 265 -20.56 5.27 -17.41
N LEU A 266 -21.29 4.16 -17.39
CA LEU A 266 -20.72 2.82 -17.58
C LEU A 266 -20.06 2.69 -18.97
N CYS A 267 -20.68 3.20 -20.03
CA CYS A 267 -20.12 3.20 -21.38
C CYS A 267 -18.80 3.96 -21.49
N GLN A 268 -18.60 5.02 -20.69
CA GLN A 268 -17.33 5.76 -20.65
C GLN A 268 -16.21 4.96 -20.01
N LEU A 269 -16.53 4.08 -19.05
CA LEU A 269 -15.55 3.28 -18.31
C LEU A 269 -15.25 1.96 -19.03
N ASP A 270 -16.29 1.21 -19.39
CA ASP A 270 -16.18 -0.10 -20.02
C ASP A 270 -17.38 -0.38 -20.94
N ILE A 271 -17.15 -0.20 -22.25
CA ILE A 271 -18.13 -0.49 -23.30
C ILE A 271 -18.47 -1.99 -23.36
N GLY A 272 -17.50 -2.87 -23.06
CA GLY A 272 -17.68 -4.31 -23.11
C GLY A 272 -18.67 -4.80 -22.06
N LEU A 273 -18.54 -4.30 -20.83
CA LEU A 273 -19.47 -4.60 -19.75
C LEU A 273 -20.86 -4.01 -20.01
N ALA A 274 -20.94 -2.80 -20.58
CA ALA A 274 -22.20 -2.19 -20.97
C ALA A 274 -22.99 -3.05 -21.99
N LEU A 275 -22.31 -3.57 -23.03
CA LEU A 275 -22.93 -4.45 -24.02
C LEU A 275 -23.46 -5.77 -23.43
N GLN A 276 -22.76 -6.35 -22.46
CA GLN A 276 -23.22 -7.55 -21.76
C GLN A 276 -24.52 -7.31 -20.97
N MET A 277 -24.72 -6.09 -20.47
CA MET A 277 -25.89 -5.70 -19.70
C MET A 277 -27.14 -5.44 -20.56
N GLU A 278 -26.97 -5.06 -21.83
CA GLU A 278 -28.08 -4.95 -22.79
C GLU A 278 -28.57 -6.31 -23.30
N GLY A 279 -27.66 -7.29 -23.41
CA GLY A 279 -27.96 -8.62 -23.91
C GLY A 279 -28.70 -9.55 -22.94
N ASN A 280 -28.95 -9.10 -21.71
CA ASN A 280 -29.56 -9.87 -20.61
C ASN A 280 -30.84 -9.18 -20.10
#